data_AF-X1CPV1-F1
#
_entry.id   AF-X1CPV1-F1
#
_cell.length_a   1.000
_cell.length_b   1.000
_cell.length_c   1.000
_cell.angle_alpha   90.00
_cell.angle_beta   90.00
_cell.angle_gamma   90.00
#
_symmetry.space_group_name_H-M   'P 1'
#
loop_
_entity.id
_entity.type
_entity.pdbx_description
1 polymer ?
#
loop_
_entity_poly.entity_id
_entity_poly.type
_entity_poly.pdbx_seq_one_letter_code
_entity_poly.pdbx_strand_id
1 'polypeptide(L)'
;KGNTITNNVGTGIQITATSQLADIAIHDNNIFGNGHGVSSDIPTDATLNWWGVTFLTEVDERVSGEVDFTPWLSAPIDKDYEPVSENPELDSKFYRIGDPVYVTVYDWDENKDSMAEEEVTVQANSLADKHGDTEIILTEDGANTGVFKGSFNLIGEPPADRDANEIVVSEDDTITVAYPELLTGFEVTARVDELLPEFVEVVGKDYYANTQKITLEADLGESGLTVTADFSAIDSEVTLLKAADIDDPLGIYTITHEISEENTRPDGEYTIPIEAKDAAGNSATYNFVTTLDN
;
A
#
# COMPACT_ATOMS: atom_id res chain seq x y z
N LYS A 1 1.67 -14.00 21.64
CA LYS A 1 1.86 -12.91 20.66
C LYS A 1 2.27 -11.63 21.39
N GLY A 2 3.30 -10.95 20.87
CA GLY A 2 3.90 -9.72 21.42
C GLY A 2 4.63 -9.86 22.75
N ASN A 3 4.82 -11.08 23.27
CA ASN A 3 5.43 -11.28 24.59
C ASN A 3 6.95 -11.28 24.49
N THR A 4 7.62 -10.75 25.52
CA THR A 4 9.07 -10.92 25.70
C THR A 4 9.34 -11.84 26.89
N ILE A 5 9.94 -12.99 26.61
CA ILE A 5 10.22 -14.07 27.55
C ILE A 5 11.73 -14.27 27.58
N THR A 6 12.39 -13.71 28.59
CA THR A 6 13.85 -13.64 28.62
C THR A 6 14.42 -13.82 30.02
N ASN A 7 15.70 -14.23 30.09
CA ASN A 7 16.50 -14.35 31.30
C ASN A 7 15.95 -15.34 32.34
N ASN A 8 15.27 -16.39 31.88
CA ASN A 8 14.91 -17.51 32.76
C ASN A 8 16.11 -18.43 32.94
N VAL A 9 16.36 -18.83 34.19
CA VAL A 9 17.48 -19.70 34.57
C VAL A 9 17.36 -21.12 33.96
N GLY A 10 16.15 -21.53 33.59
CA GLY A 10 15.86 -22.79 32.91
C GLY A 10 15.19 -22.55 31.57
N THR A 11 14.03 -23.18 31.36
CA THR A 11 13.25 -23.01 30.12
C THR A 11 12.35 -21.78 30.19
N GLY A 12 12.24 -21.03 29.09
CA GLY A 12 11.28 -19.92 28.97
C GLY A 12 9.84 -20.42 28.97
N ILE A 13 9.51 -21.35 28.07
CA ILE A 13 8.20 -22.01 28.01
C ILE A 13 8.39 -23.53 28.06
N GLN A 14 7.79 -24.17 29.05
CA GLN A 14 7.85 -25.63 29.22
C GLN A 14 6.45 -26.24 29.08
N ILE A 15 6.32 -27.20 28.17
CA ILE A 15 5.09 -27.95 27.93
C ILE A 15 5.32 -29.39 28.38
N THR A 16 4.65 -29.78 29.47
CA THR A 16 4.65 -31.15 29.98
C THR A 16 3.23 -31.71 29.87
N ALA A 17 2.95 -32.44 28.80
CA ALA A 17 1.66 -33.09 28.59
C ALA A 17 1.87 -34.57 28.23
N THR A 18 1.01 -35.44 28.76
CA THR A 18 1.10 -36.90 28.57
C THR A 18 0.20 -37.43 27.43
N SER A 19 -0.43 -36.52 26.69
CA SER A 19 -1.29 -36.82 25.54
C SER A 19 -1.27 -35.63 24.58
N GLN A 20 -1.28 -35.88 23.27
CA GLN A 20 -1.45 -34.84 22.26
C GLN A 20 -2.71 -34.03 22.56
N LEU A 21 -2.51 -32.79 23.02
CA LEU A 21 -3.48 -31.74 22.76
C LEU A 21 -3.25 -31.38 21.30
N ALA A 22 -4.31 -31.41 20.48
CA ALA A 22 -4.20 -30.84 19.14
C ALA A 22 -3.86 -29.36 19.32
N ASP A 23 -2.79 -28.93 18.63
CA ASP A 23 -2.51 -27.54 18.28
C ASP A 23 -2.04 -26.62 19.44
N ILE A 24 -0.88 -26.93 20.03
CA ILE A 24 -0.17 -25.92 20.82
C ILE A 24 0.69 -25.07 19.89
N ALA A 25 0.30 -23.80 19.75
CA ALA A 25 0.99 -22.78 18.97
C ALA A 25 1.58 -21.70 19.89
N ILE A 26 2.88 -21.43 19.74
CA ILE A 26 3.62 -20.38 20.40
C ILE A 26 4.23 -19.53 19.29
N HIS A 27 3.50 -18.56 18.75
CA HIS A 27 4.02 -17.66 17.70
C HIS A 27 4.09 -16.22 18.19
N ASP A 28 4.85 -15.43 17.46
CA ASP A 28 4.96 -13.99 17.60
C ASP A 28 5.45 -13.60 19.00
N ASN A 29 6.54 -14.19 19.50
CA ASN A 29 7.13 -13.77 20.78
C ASN A 29 8.65 -13.54 20.62
N ASN A 30 9.20 -12.69 21.49
CA ASN A 30 10.64 -12.59 21.72
C ASN A 30 11.05 -13.57 22.82
N ILE A 31 11.75 -14.64 22.45
CA ILE A 31 12.16 -15.72 23.36
C ILE A 31 13.69 -15.86 23.32
N PHE A 32 14.41 -15.11 24.16
CA PHE A 32 15.88 -15.09 24.13
C PHE A 32 16.50 -15.04 25.53
N GLY A 33 17.75 -15.47 25.68
CA GLY A 33 18.48 -15.40 26.97
C GLY A 33 17.98 -16.37 28.04
N ASN A 34 17.24 -17.41 27.66
CA ASN A 34 16.83 -18.51 28.53
C ASN A 34 17.80 -19.69 28.36
N GLY A 35 17.81 -20.67 29.28
CA GLY A 35 18.56 -21.91 29.11
C GLY A 35 18.08 -22.72 27.90
N HIS A 36 16.76 -22.89 27.78
CA HIS A 36 16.07 -23.19 26.52
C HIS A 36 14.93 -22.16 26.36
N GLY A 37 14.66 -21.70 25.15
CA GLY A 37 13.51 -20.86 24.87
C GLY A 37 12.19 -21.63 25.02
N VAL A 38 12.05 -22.74 24.28
CA VAL A 38 10.87 -23.63 24.35
C VAL A 38 11.34 -25.06 24.55
N SER A 39 10.70 -25.78 25.47
CA SER A 39 10.87 -27.22 25.63
C SER A 39 9.51 -27.89 25.64
N SER A 40 9.33 -28.90 24.80
CA SER A 40 8.06 -29.62 24.69
C SER A 40 8.22 -31.13 24.53
N ASP A 41 7.42 -31.87 25.29
CA ASP A 41 7.33 -33.34 25.21
C ASP A 41 6.29 -33.81 24.16
N ILE A 42 5.63 -32.88 23.46
CA ILE A 42 4.60 -33.13 22.43
C ILE A 42 4.80 -32.19 21.24
N PRO A 43 4.28 -32.52 20.03
CA PRO A 43 4.41 -31.65 18.86
C PRO A 43 3.87 -30.26 19.18
N THR A 44 4.71 -29.26 18.99
CA THR A 44 4.42 -27.86 19.31
C THR A 44 4.90 -27.00 18.19
N ASP A 45 4.00 -26.18 17.66
CA ASP A 45 4.35 -25.16 16.70
C ASP A 45 4.90 -23.95 17.47
N ALA A 46 6.15 -23.61 17.22
CA ALA A 46 6.88 -22.48 17.78
C ALA A 46 7.54 -21.63 16.68
N THR A 47 6.95 -21.65 15.49
CA THR A 47 7.34 -20.79 14.37
C THR A 47 7.13 -19.31 14.71
N LEU A 48 7.75 -18.41 13.94
CA LEU A 48 7.57 -16.96 14.02
C LEU A 48 7.88 -16.36 15.40
N ASN A 49 8.83 -16.96 16.14
CA ASN A 49 9.41 -16.34 17.33
C ASN A 49 10.77 -15.74 17.01
N TRP A 50 11.13 -14.66 17.71
CA TRP A 50 12.49 -14.16 17.76
C TRP A 50 13.27 -14.86 18.85
N TRP A 51 14.33 -15.59 18.50
CA TRP A 51 15.11 -16.36 19.47
C TRP A 51 16.32 -15.60 20.05
N GLY A 52 16.52 -14.34 19.65
CA GLY A 52 17.69 -13.55 20.02
C GLY A 52 18.88 -13.73 19.07
N VAL A 53 18.74 -14.58 18.06
CA VAL A 53 19.74 -14.92 17.04
C VAL A 53 19.05 -15.32 15.74
N THR A 54 19.81 -15.33 14.65
CA THR A 54 19.31 -15.65 13.31
C THR A 54 19.84 -16.99 12.77
N PHE A 55 20.90 -17.55 13.34
CA PHE A 55 21.51 -18.78 12.81
C PHE A 55 20.77 -20.03 13.28
N LEU A 56 20.39 -20.89 12.32
CA LEU A 56 19.69 -22.16 12.58
C LEU A 56 20.32 -22.97 13.73
N THR A 57 21.64 -23.14 13.71
CA THR A 57 22.36 -23.92 14.73
C THR A 57 22.22 -23.34 16.13
N GLU A 58 22.12 -22.01 16.23
CA GLU A 58 21.93 -21.35 17.51
C GLU A 58 20.46 -21.37 17.94
N VAL A 59 19.52 -21.32 17.00
CA VAL A 59 18.08 -21.47 17.30
C VAL A 59 17.76 -22.90 17.75
N ASP A 60 18.35 -23.90 17.11
CA ASP A 60 18.21 -25.31 17.48
C ASP A 60 18.67 -25.56 18.93
N GLU A 61 19.76 -24.92 19.37
CA GLU A 61 20.22 -24.99 20.77
C GLU A 61 19.21 -24.40 21.78
N ARG A 62 18.30 -23.51 21.33
CA ARG A 62 17.29 -22.88 22.17
C ARG A 62 16.01 -23.68 22.26
N VAL A 63 15.81 -24.70 21.44
CA VAL A 63 14.65 -25.58 21.55
C VAL A 63 15.04 -26.93 22.14
N SER A 64 14.05 -27.63 22.70
CA SER A 64 14.25 -28.98 23.21
C SER A 64 12.98 -29.81 23.07
N GLY A 65 13.10 -31.00 22.47
CA GLY A 65 11.98 -31.92 22.26
C GLY A 65 11.23 -31.69 20.96
N GLU A 66 9.93 -31.99 20.92
CA GLU A 66 9.11 -31.96 19.71
C GLU A 66 8.59 -30.54 19.39
N VAL A 67 9.52 -29.65 19.08
CA VAL A 67 9.25 -28.24 18.78
C VAL A 67 9.57 -27.96 17.31
N ASP A 68 8.55 -27.55 16.56
CA ASP A 68 8.75 -26.97 15.23
C ASP A 68 9.00 -25.47 15.38
N PHE A 69 10.17 -24.99 15.00
CA PHE A 69 10.56 -23.59 15.18
C PHE A 69 10.94 -22.93 13.85
N THR A 70 10.73 -23.61 12.73
CA THR A 70 11.06 -23.10 11.40
C THR A 70 9.78 -22.76 10.66
N PRO A 71 9.58 -21.49 10.30
CA PRO A 71 10.54 -20.38 10.39
C PRO A 71 10.70 -19.74 11.78
N TRP A 72 11.79 -19.00 11.95
CA TRP A 72 11.95 -18.08 13.08
C TRP A 72 12.27 -16.66 12.60
N LEU A 73 11.96 -15.67 13.45
CA LEU A 73 12.21 -14.27 13.11
C LEU A 73 13.71 -13.96 13.10
N SER A 74 14.14 -13.04 12.25
CA SER A 74 15.53 -12.56 12.18
C SER A 74 15.83 -11.35 13.07
N ALA A 75 14.78 -10.74 13.63
CA ALA A 75 14.84 -9.57 14.50
C ALA A 75 13.79 -9.64 15.61
N PRO A 76 13.98 -8.89 16.72
CA PRO A 76 12.98 -8.79 17.77
C PRO A 76 11.68 -8.14 17.29
N ILE A 77 10.56 -8.68 17.75
CA ILE A 77 9.23 -8.09 17.71
C ILE A 77 9.24 -6.83 18.58
N ASP A 78 9.11 -5.64 17.98
CA ASP A 78 8.82 -4.42 18.72
C ASP A 78 7.38 -4.47 19.26
N LYS A 79 7.05 -3.72 20.31
CA LYS A 79 5.65 -3.61 20.81
C LYS A 79 4.68 -3.04 19.77
N ASP A 80 5.21 -2.43 18.73
CA ASP A 80 4.50 -1.91 17.56
C ASP A 80 4.65 -2.83 16.32
N TYR A 81 5.21 -4.04 16.49
CA TYR A 81 5.31 -5.06 15.44
C TYR A 81 3.95 -5.71 15.27
N GLU A 82 3.19 -5.20 14.30
CA GLU A 82 2.21 -6.00 13.58
C GLU A 82 2.99 -7.13 12.89
N PRO A 83 2.55 -8.41 12.94
CA PRO A 83 3.18 -9.46 12.15
C PRO A 83 3.26 -8.95 10.72
N VAL A 84 4.47 -8.90 10.15
CA VAL A 84 4.66 -8.43 8.79
C VAL A 84 3.76 -9.31 7.93
N SER A 85 2.81 -8.68 7.26
CA SER A 85 1.80 -9.38 6.51
C SER A 85 2.49 -10.19 5.41
N GLU A 86 2.39 -11.52 5.47
CA GLU A 86 2.75 -12.41 4.36
C GLU A 86 1.85 -12.19 3.14
N ASN A 87 0.78 -11.37 3.27
CA ASN A 87 0.02 -10.97 2.10
C ASN A 87 0.86 -10.08 1.17
N PRO A 88 0.80 -10.31 -0.14
CA PRO A 88 1.30 -9.35 -1.10
C PRO A 88 0.61 -7.99 -0.90
N GLU A 89 1.39 -6.92 -1.01
CA GLU A 89 0.93 -5.54 -1.00
C GLU A 89 1.13 -4.93 -2.39
N LEU A 90 0.12 -4.18 -2.85
CA LEU A 90 0.18 -3.38 -4.07
C LEU A 90 0.36 -1.90 -3.70
N ASP A 91 1.09 -1.15 -4.52
CA ASP A 91 1.37 0.27 -4.28
C ASP A 91 0.15 1.18 -4.45
N SER A 92 -0.88 0.71 -5.17
CA SER A 92 -2.18 1.36 -5.32
C SER A 92 -3.35 0.36 -5.29
N LYS A 93 -4.54 0.89 -5.00
CA LYS A 93 -5.83 0.18 -5.14
C LYS A 93 -6.48 0.38 -6.50
N PHE A 94 -6.05 1.40 -7.24
CA PHE A 94 -6.55 1.74 -8.57
C PHE A 94 -5.38 2.03 -9.51
N TYR A 95 -5.45 1.55 -10.74
CA TYR A 95 -4.43 1.74 -11.77
C TYR A 95 -5.08 2.09 -13.09
N ARG A 96 -4.31 2.75 -13.96
CA ARG A 96 -4.64 2.89 -15.38
C ARG A 96 -3.89 1.85 -16.19
N ILE A 97 -4.42 1.55 -17.36
CA ILE A 97 -3.76 0.82 -18.43
C ILE A 97 -2.45 1.55 -18.78
N GLY A 98 -1.36 0.79 -18.78
CA GLY A 98 0.00 1.30 -18.98
C GLY A 98 0.71 1.72 -17.69
N ASP A 99 0.03 1.78 -16.55
CA ASP A 99 0.71 1.99 -15.27
C ASP A 99 1.51 0.71 -14.89
N PRO A 100 2.72 0.87 -14.33
CA PRO A 100 3.40 -0.23 -13.67
C PRO A 100 2.74 -0.51 -12.32
N VAL A 101 2.57 -1.79 -11.99
CA VAL A 101 2.11 -2.24 -10.67
C VAL A 101 3.31 -2.74 -9.89
N TYR A 102 3.53 -2.21 -8.69
CA TYR A 102 4.59 -2.65 -7.79
C TYR A 102 4.01 -3.57 -6.72
N VAL A 103 4.69 -4.69 -6.50
CA VAL A 103 4.32 -5.69 -5.50
C VAL A 103 5.40 -5.74 -4.43
N THR A 104 4.98 -5.74 -3.17
CA THR A 104 5.86 -6.01 -2.02
C THR A 104 5.34 -7.24 -1.28
N VAL A 105 6.22 -8.18 -0.95
CA VAL A 105 5.94 -9.32 -0.08
C VAL A 105 6.93 -9.28 1.07
N TYR A 106 6.44 -9.48 2.29
CA TYR A 106 7.28 -9.64 3.46
C TYR A 106 7.28 -11.10 3.86
N ASP A 107 8.43 -11.74 3.70
CA ASP A 107 8.58 -13.16 3.95
C ASP A 107 9.97 -13.41 4.56
N TRP A 108 10.00 -13.83 5.82
CA TRP A 108 11.26 -14.15 6.48
C TRP A 108 11.68 -15.61 6.29
N ASP A 109 10.79 -16.45 5.78
CA ASP A 109 10.98 -17.89 5.60
C ASP A 109 11.76 -18.16 4.31
N GLU A 110 11.47 -17.36 3.29
CA GLU A 110 12.17 -17.38 2.00
C GLU A 110 13.49 -16.60 2.00
N ASN A 111 13.78 -15.84 3.06
CA ASN A 111 15.09 -15.22 3.29
C ASN A 111 16.05 -16.20 4.03
N LYS A 112 16.60 -17.16 3.29
CA LYS A 112 17.39 -18.30 3.76
C LYS A 112 18.90 -18.05 3.79
N ASP A 113 19.44 -17.17 2.94
CA ASP A 113 20.87 -16.83 2.88
C ASP A 113 21.13 -15.35 3.21
N SER A 114 21.63 -15.14 4.44
CA SER A 114 21.97 -13.81 4.95
C SER A 114 22.99 -12.99 4.13
N MET A 115 23.65 -13.59 3.13
CA MET A 115 24.65 -12.93 2.28
C MET A 115 24.17 -12.69 0.84
N ALA A 116 23.00 -13.18 0.45
CA ALA A 116 22.47 -13.05 -0.90
C ALA A 116 21.12 -12.32 -0.88
N GLU A 117 20.78 -11.68 -2.01
CA GLU A 117 19.40 -11.32 -2.30
C GLU A 117 18.73 -12.56 -2.88
N GLU A 118 17.57 -12.90 -2.33
CA GLU A 118 16.79 -14.06 -2.76
C GLU A 118 15.55 -13.64 -3.58
N GLU A 119 14.88 -14.63 -4.18
CA GLU A 119 13.73 -14.42 -5.03
C GLU A 119 12.53 -15.26 -4.58
N VAL A 120 11.34 -14.66 -4.66
CA VAL A 120 10.05 -15.34 -4.52
C VAL A 120 9.20 -15.11 -5.75
N THR A 121 8.17 -15.93 -5.96
CA THR A 121 7.27 -15.79 -7.12
C THR A 121 5.83 -15.59 -6.65
N VAL A 122 5.19 -14.56 -7.18
CA VAL A 122 3.74 -14.34 -7.06
C VAL A 122 3.05 -14.64 -8.37
N GLN A 123 1.76 -14.92 -8.32
CA GLN A 123 0.91 -15.14 -9.48
C GLN A 123 -0.04 -13.96 -9.63
N ALA A 124 -0.02 -13.31 -10.78
CA ALA A 124 -0.86 -12.15 -11.07
C ALA A 124 -1.81 -12.45 -12.23
N ASN A 125 -3.08 -12.08 -12.10
CA ASN A 125 -4.08 -12.31 -13.14
C ASN A 125 -5.14 -11.19 -13.22
N SER A 126 -5.91 -11.24 -14.30
CA SER A 126 -7.12 -10.45 -14.52
C SER A 126 -8.14 -11.30 -15.29
N LEU A 127 -9.43 -10.95 -15.19
CA LEU A 127 -10.49 -11.59 -15.98
C LEU A 127 -10.34 -11.37 -17.49
N ALA A 128 -9.78 -10.24 -17.93
CA ALA A 128 -9.50 -10.02 -19.36
C ALA A 128 -8.31 -10.86 -19.85
N ASP A 129 -7.43 -11.29 -18.95
CA ASP A 129 -6.27 -12.08 -19.29
C ASP A 129 -6.61 -13.55 -19.53
N LYS A 130 -6.76 -13.90 -20.81
CA LYS A 130 -7.06 -15.27 -21.23
C LYS A 130 -5.84 -16.20 -21.24
N HIS A 131 -4.65 -15.67 -20.96
CA HIS A 131 -3.43 -16.48 -20.88
C HIS A 131 -3.34 -17.27 -19.55
N GLY A 132 -4.12 -16.88 -18.54
CA GLY A 132 -4.06 -17.47 -17.20
C GLY A 132 -3.11 -16.69 -16.28
N ASP A 133 -2.74 -17.30 -15.16
CA ASP A 133 -1.91 -16.66 -14.15
C ASP A 133 -0.50 -16.37 -14.68
N THR A 134 -0.05 -15.15 -14.48
CA THR A 134 1.28 -14.66 -14.89
C THR A 134 2.22 -14.72 -13.69
N GLU A 135 3.35 -15.44 -13.82
CA GLU A 135 4.36 -15.54 -12.77
C GLU A 135 5.22 -14.27 -12.72
N ILE A 136 5.23 -13.59 -11.58
CA ILE A 136 6.04 -12.39 -11.33
C ILE A 136 7.10 -12.73 -10.29
N ILE A 137 8.37 -12.52 -10.66
CA ILE A 137 9.52 -12.72 -9.76
C ILE A 137 9.72 -11.45 -8.95
N LEU A 138 9.77 -11.59 -7.63
CA LEU A 138 10.11 -10.54 -6.68
C LEU A 138 11.51 -10.84 -6.11
N THR A 139 12.35 -9.82 -5.99
CA THR A 139 13.71 -9.94 -5.45
C THR A 139 13.79 -9.20 -4.11
N GLU A 140 14.54 -9.71 -3.15
CA GLU A 140 14.78 -8.98 -1.90
C GLU A 140 15.32 -7.56 -2.13
N ASP A 141 14.89 -6.59 -1.31
CA ASP A 141 15.31 -5.18 -1.32
C ASP A 141 16.68 -4.99 -0.63
N GLY A 142 17.58 -5.95 -0.86
CA GLY A 142 18.87 -6.12 -0.21
C GLY A 142 18.97 -7.44 0.53
N ALA A 143 20.20 -7.95 0.64
CA ALA A 143 20.45 -9.23 1.30
C ALA A 143 19.95 -9.24 2.74
N ASN A 144 19.29 -10.34 3.12
CA ASN A 144 18.77 -10.58 4.47
C ASN A 144 17.70 -9.58 4.94
N THR A 145 16.86 -9.09 4.04
CA THR A 145 15.82 -8.11 4.40
C THR A 145 14.47 -8.77 4.66
N GLY A 146 14.20 -9.94 4.07
CA GLY A 146 12.87 -10.55 4.08
C GLY A 146 11.81 -9.68 3.40
N VAL A 147 12.22 -8.70 2.60
CA VAL A 147 11.34 -7.78 1.87
C VAL A 147 11.56 -7.98 0.39
N PHE A 148 10.64 -8.67 -0.28
CA PHE A 148 10.72 -8.95 -1.71
C PHE A 148 9.91 -7.94 -2.51
N LYS A 149 10.51 -7.37 -3.55
CA LYS A 149 9.91 -6.36 -4.42
C LYS A 149 10.00 -6.74 -5.88
N GLY A 150 8.97 -6.42 -6.64
CA GLY A 150 8.94 -6.62 -8.09
C GLY A 150 7.82 -5.81 -8.72
N SER A 151 7.69 -5.92 -10.05
CA SER A 151 6.67 -5.18 -10.78
C SER A 151 6.25 -5.88 -12.06
N PHE A 152 5.06 -5.52 -12.54
CA PHE A 152 4.52 -5.92 -13.83
C PHE A 152 3.76 -4.76 -14.46
N ASN A 153 3.50 -4.83 -15.77
CA ASN A 153 2.82 -3.76 -16.51
C ASN A 153 1.40 -4.16 -16.91
N LEU A 154 0.49 -3.19 -16.91
CA LEU A 154 -0.87 -3.36 -17.40
C LEU A 154 -0.97 -2.98 -18.87
N ILE A 155 -1.59 -3.83 -19.70
CA ILE A 155 -1.80 -3.59 -21.12
C ILE A 155 -3.27 -3.81 -21.52
N GLY A 156 -3.79 -2.98 -22.42
CA GLY A 156 -5.21 -3.04 -22.82
C GLY A 156 -5.53 -4.09 -23.89
N GLU A 157 -4.56 -4.42 -24.74
CA GLU A 157 -4.69 -5.47 -25.76
C GLU A 157 -3.40 -6.30 -25.80
N PRO A 158 -3.49 -7.64 -25.86
CA PRO A 158 -2.30 -8.48 -25.94
C PRO A 158 -1.59 -8.27 -27.29
N PRO A 159 -0.31 -7.84 -27.30
CA PRO A 159 0.49 -7.87 -28.52
C PRO A 159 0.76 -9.32 -28.95
N ALA A 160 1.15 -9.50 -30.21
CA ALA A 160 1.49 -10.82 -30.75
C ALA A 160 2.68 -11.48 -30.02
N ASP A 161 3.61 -10.65 -29.54
CA ASP A 161 4.80 -11.04 -28.77
C ASP A 161 4.72 -10.34 -27.39
N ARG A 162 3.77 -10.77 -26.55
CA ARG A 162 3.59 -10.26 -25.18
C ARG A 162 4.77 -10.66 -24.28
N ASP A 163 5.22 -9.73 -23.46
CA ASP A 163 6.25 -9.99 -22.46
C ASP A 163 5.68 -10.74 -21.24
N ALA A 164 6.52 -11.56 -20.61
CA ALA A 164 6.11 -12.41 -19.48
C ALA A 164 5.68 -11.63 -18.23
N ASN A 165 5.97 -10.33 -18.15
CA ASN A 165 5.63 -9.44 -17.04
C ASN A 165 4.56 -8.40 -17.42
N GLU A 166 3.80 -8.64 -18.48
CA GLU A 166 2.63 -7.83 -18.85
C GLU A 166 1.35 -8.59 -18.48
N ILE A 167 0.30 -7.90 -18.05
CA ILE A 167 -1.02 -8.46 -17.78
C ILE A 167 -2.06 -7.72 -18.60
N VAL A 168 -2.92 -8.48 -19.29
CA VAL A 168 -4.00 -7.89 -20.09
C VAL A 168 -5.16 -7.51 -19.17
N VAL A 169 -5.57 -6.26 -19.26
CA VAL A 169 -6.68 -5.71 -18.50
C VAL A 169 -7.62 -4.89 -19.38
N SER A 170 -8.81 -4.63 -18.87
CA SER A 170 -9.80 -3.72 -19.45
C SER A 170 -10.33 -2.79 -18.35
N GLU A 171 -11.07 -1.77 -18.76
CA GLU A 171 -11.75 -0.90 -17.80
C GLU A 171 -12.63 -1.71 -16.84
N ASP A 172 -12.66 -1.30 -15.57
CA ASP A 172 -13.34 -1.98 -14.45
C ASP A 172 -12.79 -3.37 -14.07
N ASP A 173 -11.71 -3.84 -14.70
CA ASP A 173 -11.12 -5.14 -14.35
C ASP A 173 -10.59 -5.15 -12.92
N THR A 174 -10.60 -6.35 -12.33
CA THR A 174 -9.94 -6.62 -11.05
C THR A 174 -8.64 -7.36 -11.30
N ILE A 175 -7.54 -6.75 -10.89
CA ILE A 175 -6.21 -7.37 -10.85
C ILE A 175 -6.13 -8.15 -9.54
N THR A 176 -5.73 -9.42 -9.59
CA THR A 176 -5.45 -10.23 -8.39
C THR A 176 -4.01 -10.65 -8.40
N VAL A 177 -3.33 -10.50 -7.26
CA VAL A 177 -1.98 -11.01 -7.03
C VAL A 177 -2.04 -11.99 -5.86
N ALA A 178 -1.58 -13.21 -6.09
CA ALA A 178 -1.60 -14.31 -5.15
C ALA A 178 -0.18 -14.76 -4.79
N TYR A 179 0.09 -14.99 -3.51
CA TYR A 179 1.32 -15.57 -3.00
C TYR A 179 1.06 -17.01 -2.49
N PRO A 180 1.57 -18.06 -3.16
CA PRO A 180 1.07 -19.43 -3.04
C PRO A 180 1.64 -20.28 -1.89
N GLU A 181 2.37 -19.72 -0.92
CA GLU A 181 3.17 -20.51 0.02
C GLU A 181 2.41 -21.33 1.07
N LEU A 182 1.15 -20.98 1.40
CA LEU A 182 0.34 -21.75 2.35
C LEU A 182 -0.96 -22.22 1.71
N LEU A 183 -1.51 -23.34 2.22
CA LEU A 183 -2.73 -24.02 1.78
C LEU A 183 -3.98 -23.12 1.63
N THR A 184 -3.90 -21.89 2.09
CA THR A 184 -4.77 -20.77 1.75
C THR A 184 -3.90 -19.66 1.16
N GLY A 185 -3.79 -19.57 -0.17
CA GLY A 185 -3.00 -18.52 -0.82
C GLY A 185 -3.44 -17.13 -0.36
N PHE A 186 -2.48 -16.28 -0.04
CA PHE A 186 -2.74 -14.89 0.31
C PHE A 186 -2.95 -14.09 -0.97
N GLU A 187 -4.07 -13.35 -1.05
CA GLU A 187 -4.43 -12.59 -2.25
C GLU A 187 -4.63 -11.11 -1.93
N VAL A 188 -4.19 -10.26 -2.85
CA VAL A 188 -4.48 -8.83 -2.86
C VAL A 188 -5.10 -8.45 -4.20
N THR A 189 -6.02 -7.49 -4.17
CA THR A 189 -6.68 -7.00 -5.37
C THR A 189 -6.58 -5.49 -5.53
N ALA A 190 -6.63 -5.06 -6.79
CA ALA A 190 -6.78 -3.68 -7.23
C ALA A 190 -7.72 -3.61 -8.43
N ARG A 191 -8.18 -2.41 -8.78
CA ARG A 191 -9.07 -2.18 -9.93
C ARG A 191 -8.39 -1.36 -11.01
N VAL A 192 -8.79 -1.58 -12.26
CA VAL A 192 -8.48 -0.69 -13.38
C VAL A 192 -9.56 0.37 -13.49
N ASP A 193 -9.13 1.63 -13.60
CA ASP A 193 -10.00 2.80 -13.68
C ASP A 193 -9.41 3.84 -14.64
N GLU A 194 -10.05 3.99 -15.79
CA GLU A 194 -9.77 4.94 -16.87
C GLU A 194 -10.78 6.11 -16.89
N LEU A 195 -11.72 6.16 -15.93
CA LEU A 195 -12.76 7.18 -15.93
C LEU A 195 -12.20 8.50 -15.40
N LEU A 196 -12.29 9.53 -16.23
CA LEU A 196 -11.95 10.89 -15.79
C LEU A 196 -13.02 11.40 -14.82
N PRO A 197 -12.62 12.16 -13.78
CA PRO A 197 -13.57 12.91 -12.96
C PRO A 197 -14.48 13.82 -13.82
N GLU A 198 -15.78 13.85 -13.51
CA GLU A 198 -16.76 14.64 -14.27
C GLU A 198 -17.19 15.90 -13.49
N PHE A 199 -17.01 17.08 -14.07
CA PHE A 199 -17.57 18.31 -13.50
C PHE A 199 -19.05 18.44 -13.90
N VAL A 200 -19.96 18.22 -12.95
CA VAL A 200 -21.40 18.39 -13.13
C VAL A 200 -21.75 19.88 -13.17
N GLU A 201 -21.30 20.63 -12.16
CA GLU A 201 -21.53 22.06 -12.05
C GLU A 201 -20.38 22.72 -11.29
N VAL A 202 -20.04 23.97 -11.65
CA VAL A 202 -19.14 24.81 -10.87
C VAL A 202 -19.78 26.17 -10.68
N VAL A 203 -19.97 26.56 -9.42
CA VAL A 203 -20.64 27.80 -9.05
C VAL A 203 -19.66 28.74 -8.34
N GLY A 204 -19.69 30.01 -8.74
CA GLY A 204 -18.97 31.12 -8.11
C GLY A 204 -19.65 32.44 -8.45
N LYS A 205 -19.08 33.57 -8.03
CA LYS A 205 -19.58 34.89 -8.43
C LYS A 205 -18.97 35.31 -9.77
N ASP A 206 -19.73 36.12 -10.51
CA ASP A 206 -19.30 36.66 -11.81
C ASP A 206 -18.21 37.74 -11.68
N TYR A 207 -18.05 38.33 -10.48
CA TYR A 207 -17.08 39.38 -10.24
C TYR A 207 -16.57 39.40 -8.79
N TYR A 208 -15.33 39.86 -8.63
CA TYR A 208 -14.63 40.03 -7.35
C TYR A 208 -13.75 41.29 -7.37
N ALA A 209 -13.47 41.84 -6.19
CA ALA A 209 -12.49 42.90 -5.98
C ALA A 209 -11.33 42.40 -5.11
N ASN A 210 -10.20 43.10 -5.09
CA ASN A 210 -9.13 42.83 -4.12
C ASN A 210 -9.68 42.80 -2.69
N THR A 211 -9.08 41.97 -1.83
CA THR A 211 -9.53 41.62 -0.46
C THR A 211 -10.83 40.82 -0.38
N GLN A 212 -11.53 40.58 -1.50
CA GLN A 212 -12.69 39.70 -1.48
C GLN A 212 -12.31 38.24 -1.50
N LYS A 213 -13.12 37.46 -0.79
CA LYS A 213 -13.06 36.00 -0.78
C LYS A 213 -13.81 35.43 -1.99
N ILE A 214 -13.08 34.71 -2.83
CA ILE A 214 -13.61 33.77 -3.81
C ILE A 214 -14.00 32.49 -3.07
N THR A 215 -15.20 32.00 -3.38
CA THR A 215 -15.70 30.69 -2.98
C THR A 215 -16.22 30.03 -4.25
N LEU A 216 -15.62 28.91 -4.63
CA LEU A 216 -16.06 28.06 -5.73
C LEU A 216 -16.64 26.78 -5.12
N GLU A 217 -17.82 26.39 -5.58
CA GLU A 217 -18.44 25.10 -5.28
C GLU A 217 -18.44 24.28 -6.56
N ALA A 218 -17.66 23.19 -6.59
CA ALA A 218 -17.59 22.26 -7.70
C ALA A 218 -18.33 20.98 -7.33
N ASP A 219 -19.41 20.67 -8.05
CA ASP A 219 -20.12 19.40 -7.98
C ASP A 219 -19.46 18.42 -8.97
N LEU A 220 -18.83 17.39 -8.43
CA LEU A 220 -18.21 16.30 -9.19
C LEU A 220 -18.98 14.98 -9.05
N GLY A 221 -20.07 14.95 -8.28
CA GLY A 221 -20.89 13.75 -8.07
C GLY A 221 -20.21 12.59 -7.32
N GLU A 222 -18.93 12.71 -6.96
CA GLU A 222 -18.15 11.72 -6.22
C GLU A 222 -17.18 12.35 -5.21
N SER A 223 -16.97 11.67 -4.09
CA SER A 223 -16.05 12.11 -3.01
C SER A 223 -14.70 11.40 -3.09
N GLY A 224 -13.67 11.93 -2.45
CA GLY A 224 -12.33 11.34 -2.39
C GLY A 224 -11.39 11.77 -3.53
N LEU A 225 -11.78 12.74 -4.35
CA LEU A 225 -10.94 13.33 -5.39
C LEU A 225 -9.97 14.35 -4.80
N THR A 226 -8.81 14.48 -5.42
CA THR A 226 -7.93 15.63 -5.22
C THR A 226 -8.37 16.77 -6.14
N VAL A 227 -9.02 17.79 -5.58
CA VAL A 227 -9.48 18.97 -6.34
C VAL A 227 -8.63 20.20 -5.98
N THR A 228 -8.09 20.87 -7.00
CA THR A 228 -7.27 22.07 -6.85
C THR A 228 -7.70 23.17 -7.83
N ALA A 229 -7.45 24.44 -7.49
CA ALA A 229 -7.67 25.58 -8.37
C ALA A 229 -6.41 26.47 -8.45
N ASP A 230 -6.18 27.05 -9.63
CA ASP A 230 -5.12 28.03 -9.86
C ASP A 230 -5.66 29.47 -9.83
N PHE A 231 -5.41 30.18 -8.75
CA PHE A 231 -5.79 31.59 -8.60
C PHE A 231 -4.72 32.57 -9.12
N SER A 232 -3.58 32.09 -9.63
CA SER A 232 -2.47 32.95 -10.08
C SER A 232 -2.79 33.86 -11.27
N ALA A 233 -3.84 33.51 -12.02
CA ALA A 233 -4.36 34.35 -13.11
C ALA A 233 -4.98 35.64 -12.57
N ILE A 234 -5.83 35.55 -11.53
CA ILE A 234 -6.61 36.68 -10.99
C ILE A 234 -5.91 37.38 -9.82
N ASP A 235 -4.99 36.70 -9.12
CA ASP A 235 -4.21 37.24 -8.01
C ASP A 235 -2.71 37.08 -8.28
N SER A 236 -1.98 38.20 -8.40
CA SER A 236 -0.54 38.20 -8.71
C SER A 236 0.34 37.59 -7.64
N GLU A 237 -0.15 37.47 -6.40
CA GLU A 237 0.64 36.99 -5.27
C GLU A 237 0.54 35.46 -5.07
N VAL A 238 -0.33 34.79 -5.82
CA VAL A 238 -0.51 33.33 -5.73
C VAL A 238 0.62 32.62 -6.48
N THR A 239 1.35 31.76 -5.76
CA THR A 239 2.47 30.96 -6.31
C THR A 239 2.21 29.46 -6.32
N LEU A 240 1.15 28.99 -5.66
CA LEU A 240 0.81 27.57 -5.52
C LEU A 240 -0.68 27.37 -5.79
N LEU A 241 -1.03 26.18 -6.30
CA LEU A 241 -2.41 25.76 -6.44
C LEU A 241 -3.08 25.66 -5.07
N LYS A 242 -4.37 25.99 -5.02
CA LYS A 242 -5.18 25.89 -3.82
C LYS A 242 -6.02 24.63 -3.88
N ALA A 243 -5.77 23.70 -2.96
CA ALA A 243 -6.63 22.53 -2.77
C ALA A 243 -8.01 22.92 -2.20
N ALA A 244 -9.02 22.09 -2.45
CA ALA A 244 -10.34 22.23 -1.84
C ALA A 244 -10.24 22.23 -0.30
N ASP A 245 -11.02 23.12 0.31
CA ASP A 245 -11.14 23.22 1.77
C ASP A 245 -12.14 22.18 2.32
N ILE A 246 -13.08 21.72 1.48
CA ILE A 246 -14.12 20.75 1.83
C ILE A 246 -14.27 19.74 0.68
N ASP A 247 -14.38 18.47 1.03
CA ASP A 247 -14.86 17.35 0.22
C ASP A 247 -16.05 16.73 0.98
N ASP A 248 -17.27 17.00 0.51
CA ASP A 248 -18.49 16.47 1.12
C ASP A 248 -18.81 15.07 0.58
N PRO A 249 -19.41 14.15 1.36
CA PRO A 249 -19.80 12.81 0.90
C PRO A 249 -20.69 12.75 -0.36
N LEU A 250 -21.33 13.86 -0.75
CA LEU A 250 -22.09 13.97 -1.99
C LEU A 250 -21.25 14.34 -3.22
N GLY A 251 -19.93 14.55 -3.06
CA GLY A 251 -19.03 14.95 -4.14
C GLY A 251 -19.03 16.44 -4.46
N ILE A 252 -19.42 17.27 -3.49
CA ILE A 252 -19.36 18.73 -3.60
C ILE A 252 -18.08 19.21 -2.92
N TYR A 253 -17.24 19.91 -3.68
CA TYR A 253 -15.97 20.45 -3.22
C TYR A 253 -16.06 21.96 -3.09
N THR A 254 -15.65 22.50 -1.95
CA THR A 254 -15.56 23.95 -1.75
C THR A 254 -14.12 24.40 -1.77
N ILE A 255 -13.78 25.33 -2.66
CA ILE A 255 -12.44 25.91 -2.79
C ILE A 255 -12.54 27.40 -2.49
N THR A 256 -11.72 27.89 -1.56
CA THR A 256 -11.73 29.31 -1.21
C THR A 256 -10.37 29.99 -1.31
N HIS A 257 -10.37 31.23 -1.80
CA HIS A 257 -9.19 32.07 -1.91
C HIS A 257 -9.55 33.52 -1.59
N GLU A 258 -8.69 34.22 -0.84
CA GLU A 258 -8.86 35.66 -0.58
C GLU A 258 -7.89 36.41 -1.49
N ILE A 259 -8.43 37.27 -2.36
CA ILE A 259 -7.60 38.04 -3.29
C ILE A 259 -6.74 39.01 -2.49
N SER A 260 -5.44 38.97 -2.71
CA SER A 260 -4.45 39.75 -1.97
C SER A 260 -4.72 41.25 -2.08
N GLU A 261 -4.52 41.99 -0.98
CA GLU A 261 -4.60 43.47 -0.99
C GLU A 261 -3.56 44.09 -1.95
N GLU A 262 -2.38 43.45 -2.04
CA GLU A 262 -1.27 43.85 -2.91
C GLU A 262 -1.40 43.31 -4.35
N ASN A 263 -2.54 42.70 -4.71
CA ASN A 263 -2.76 42.18 -6.05
C ASN A 263 -2.66 43.29 -7.11
N THR A 264 -1.77 43.08 -8.09
CA THR A 264 -1.45 44.04 -9.15
C THR A 264 -2.13 43.75 -10.49
N ARG A 265 -2.99 42.72 -10.56
CA ARG A 265 -3.75 42.38 -11.77
C ARG A 265 -4.73 43.52 -12.12
N PRO A 266 -4.79 43.95 -13.39
CA PRO A 266 -5.75 44.98 -13.81
C PRO A 266 -7.19 44.43 -13.81
N ASP A 267 -8.18 45.32 -13.76
CA ASP A 267 -9.58 44.93 -13.93
C ASP A 267 -9.80 44.26 -15.30
N GLY A 268 -10.61 43.20 -15.32
CA GLY A 268 -10.84 42.41 -16.52
C GLY A 268 -11.32 41.00 -16.24
N GLU A 269 -11.54 40.24 -17.31
CA GLU A 269 -11.95 38.84 -17.25
C GLU A 269 -10.74 37.93 -17.02
N TYR A 270 -10.89 36.97 -16.11
CA TYR A 270 -9.88 35.99 -15.75
C TYR A 270 -10.47 34.58 -15.75
N THR A 271 -9.64 33.61 -16.12
CA THR A 271 -9.96 32.19 -16.07
C THR A 271 -9.19 31.54 -14.92
N ILE A 272 -9.91 30.84 -14.05
CA ILE A 272 -9.40 30.07 -12.93
C ILE A 272 -9.57 28.59 -13.31
N PRO A 273 -8.50 27.90 -13.73
CA PRO A 273 -8.58 26.47 -13.99
C PRO A 273 -8.70 25.71 -12.66
N ILE A 274 -9.60 24.74 -12.65
CA ILE A 274 -9.88 23.82 -11.54
C ILE A 274 -9.57 22.42 -12.05
N GLU A 275 -8.63 21.73 -11.43
CA GLU A 275 -8.26 20.36 -11.76
C GLU A 275 -8.82 19.42 -10.69
N ALA A 276 -9.50 18.35 -11.12
CA ALA A 276 -9.92 17.25 -10.28
C ALA A 276 -9.17 15.99 -10.71
N LYS A 277 -8.65 15.24 -9.73
CA LYS A 277 -7.88 14.02 -9.96
C LYS A 277 -8.35 12.89 -9.03
N ASP A 278 -8.56 11.70 -9.58
CA ASP A 278 -8.98 10.52 -8.81
C ASP A 278 -7.79 9.74 -8.20
N ALA A 279 -8.07 8.58 -7.61
CA ALA A 279 -7.07 7.70 -7.00
C ALA A 279 -6.22 6.92 -8.01
N ALA A 280 -6.73 6.65 -9.22
CA ALA A 280 -5.98 6.04 -10.33
C ALA A 280 -5.05 7.06 -11.03
N GLY A 281 -5.28 8.34 -10.78
CA GLY A 281 -4.56 9.46 -11.33
C GLY A 281 -5.12 10.01 -12.64
N ASN A 282 -6.37 9.68 -12.98
CA ASN A 282 -7.11 10.35 -14.03
C ASN A 282 -7.41 11.79 -13.62
N SER A 283 -7.20 12.74 -14.54
CA SER A 283 -7.41 14.16 -14.29
C SER A 283 -8.38 14.77 -15.29
N ALA A 284 -9.26 15.65 -14.80
CA ALA A 284 -10.08 16.53 -15.61
C ALA A 284 -9.88 17.99 -15.18
N THR A 285 -10.13 18.93 -16.10
CA THR A 285 -10.01 20.36 -15.81
C THR A 285 -11.26 21.12 -16.24
N TYR A 286 -11.76 21.97 -15.34
CA TYR A 286 -12.82 22.95 -15.61
C TYR A 286 -12.25 24.37 -15.55
N ASN A 287 -12.65 25.23 -16.49
CA ASN A 287 -12.20 26.62 -16.55
C ASN A 287 -13.30 27.56 -16.07
N PHE A 288 -13.23 27.98 -14.80
CA PHE A 288 -14.18 28.95 -14.25
C PHE A 288 -13.80 30.36 -14.68
N VAL A 289 -14.75 31.13 -15.22
CA VAL A 289 -14.50 32.50 -15.71
C VAL A 289 -15.18 33.51 -14.79
N THR A 290 -14.44 34.54 -14.40
CA THR A 290 -14.94 35.63 -13.54
C THR A 290 -14.24 36.94 -13.87
N THR A 291 -14.70 38.05 -13.29
CA THR A 291 -14.15 39.39 -13.51
C THR A 291 -13.48 39.93 -12.25
N LEU A 292 -12.28 40.50 -12.38
CA LEU A 292 -11.71 41.38 -11.35
C LEU A 292 -12.18 42.82 -11.62
N ASP A 293 -12.75 43.47 -10.60
CA ASP A 293 -13.31 44.83 -10.67
C ASP A 293 -13.11 45.54 -9.31
N ASN A 294 -12.11 46.43 -9.22
CA ASN A 294 -11.66 47.07 -7.98
C ASN A 294 -12.30 48.43 -7.64
#